data_AF-A0A661MLE0-F1
#
_entry.id   AF-A0A661MLE0-F1
#
_cell.length_a   1.000
_cell.length_b   1.000
_cell.length_c   1.000
_cell.angle_alpha   90.00
_cell.angle_beta   90.00
_cell.angle_gamma   90.00
#
_symmetry.space_group_name_H-M   'P 1'
#
loop_
_entity.id
_entity.type
_entity.pdbx_description
1 polymer ?
#
loop_
_entity_poly.entity_id
_entity_poly.type
_entity_poly.pdbx_seq_one_letter_code
_entity_poly.pdbx_strand_id
1 'polypeptide(L)' 'MVGGAVAVYRNGELWQDLCVGSLDPGGPPVTTATPFILFSNSKPLAASCLHWLHSQGAFDWDDPV' A
#
# COMPACT_ATOMS: atom_id res chain seq x y z
N MET A 1 18.49 -12.27 7.59
CA MET A 1 17.59 -11.34 8.30
C MET A 1 16.35 -11.19 7.43
N VAL A 2 15.16 -11.41 7.97
CA VAL A 2 13.92 -11.16 7.21
C VAL A 2 13.85 -9.66 6.90
N GLY A 3 13.58 -9.35 5.64
CA GLY A 3 13.71 -8.03 5.06
C GLY A 3 12.42 -7.23 5.03
N GLY A 4 12.54 -5.99 4.58
CA GLY A 4 11.42 -5.08 4.40
C GLY A 4 11.80 -3.92 3.49
N ALA A 5 10.77 -3.19 3.05
CA ALA A 5 10.91 -2.00 2.23
C ALA A 5 10.21 -0.82 2.90
N VAL A 6 10.78 0.38 2.79
CA VAL A 6 10.19 1.63 3.27
C VAL A 6 10.46 2.75 2.27
N ALA A 7 9.40 3.47 1.90
CA ALA A 7 9.49 4.68 1.11
C ALA A 7 8.99 5.87 1.93
N VAL A 8 9.76 6.96 1.96
CA VAL A 8 9.44 8.19 2.68
C VAL A 8 9.17 9.29 1.66
N TYR A 9 7.96 9.84 1.71
CA TYR A 9 7.54 10.95 0.87
C TYR A 9 7.40 12.23 1.69
N ARG A 10 7.84 13.36 1.14
CA ARG A 10 7.66 14.68 1.73
C ARG A 10 7.13 15.62 0.65
N ASN A 11 5.97 16.24 0.89
CA ASN A 11 5.34 17.16 -0.07
C ASN A 11 5.13 16.53 -1.47
N GLY A 12 4.82 15.24 -1.53
CA GLY A 12 4.66 14.50 -2.79
C GLY A 12 5.96 14.06 -3.46
N GLU A 13 7.12 14.46 -2.95
CA GLU A 13 8.43 14.04 -3.47
C GLU A 13 8.95 12.81 -2.71
N LEU A 14 9.51 11.84 -3.43
CA LEU A 14 10.17 10.68 -2.84
C LEU A 14 11.53 11.11 -2.27
N TRP A 15 11.66 11.04 -0.95
CA TRP A 15 12.87 11.45 -0.25
C TRP A 15 13.81 10.28 0.05
N GLN A 16 13.25 9.11 0.37
CA GLN A 16 14.02 7.87 0.57
C GLN A 16 13.21 6.67 0.08
N ASP A 17 13.89 5.70 -0.51
CA ASP A 17 13.36 4.38 -0.86
C ASP A 17 14.40 3.33 -0.48
N LEU A 18 14.13 2.58 0.58
CA LEU A 18 15.08 1.69 1.22
C LEU A 18 14.52 0.28 1.24
N CYS A 19 15.32 -0.67 0.79
CA CYS A 19 15.06 -2.11 0.89
C CYS A 19 16.20 -2.76 1.67
N VAL A 20 15.86 -3.62 2.63
CA VAL A 20 16.84 -4.33 3.46
C VAL A 20 16.48 -5.80 3.58
N GLY A 21 17.47 -6.65 3.79
CA GLY A 21 17.28 -8.08 4.07
C GLY A 21 16.75 -8.90 2.89
N SER A 22 16.22 -10.08 3.20
CA SER A 22 15.69 -11.08 2.25
C SER A 22 14.27 -11.51 2.62
N LEU A 23 13.51 -12.07 1.68
CA LEU A 23 12.13 -12.51 1.93
C LEU A 23 12.03 -13.55 3.06
N ASP A 24 13.05 -14.38 3.18
CA ASP A 24 13.20 -15.47 4.13
C ASP A 24 14.70 -15.73 4.39
N PRO A 25 15.07 -16.54 5.40
CA PRO A 25 16.46 -16.90 5.64
C PRO A 25 17.09 -17.62 4.44
N GLY A 26 17.96 -16.91 3.71
CA GLY A 26 18.72 -17.47 2.59
C GLY A 26 18.06 -17.32 1.22
N GLY A 27 16.84 -16.79 1.12
CA GLY A 27 16.22 -16.51 -0.16
C GLY A 27 16.54 -15.11 -0.71
N PRO A 28 15.79 -14.67 -1.73
CA PRO A 28 16.16 -13.51 -2.52
C PRO A 28 16.10 -12.20 -1.71
N PRO A 29 16.94 -11.21 -2.07
CA PRO A 29 16.91 -9.90 -1.43
C PRO A 29 15.56 -9.21 -1.67
N VAL A 30 15.12 -8.42 -0.70
CA VAL A 30 14.01 -7.48 -0.90
C VAL A 30 14.48 -6.35 -1.80
N THR A 31 13.65 -6.00 -2.78
CA THR A 31 13.87 -4.91 -3.74
C THR A 31 12.60 -4.08 -3.86
N THR A 32 12.67 -2.94 -4.54
CA THR A 32 11.50 -2.10 -4.83
C THR A 32 10.46 -2.79 -5.72
N ALA A 33 10.83 -3.86 -6.42
CA ALA A 33 9.93 -4.69 -7.23
C ALA A 33 9.35 -5.89 -6.46
N THR A 34 9.73 -6.09 -5.19
CA THR A 34 9.27 -7.22 -4.39
C THR A 34 7.80 -7.03 -3.98
N PRO A 35 6.88 -7.94 -4.35
CA PRO A 35 5.49 -7.84 -3.93
C PRO A 35 5.33 -8.24 -2.46
N PHE A 36 4.41 -7.56 -1.75
CA PHE A 36 4.00 -7.88 -0.38
C PHE A 36 2.49 -8.07 -0.29
N ILE A 37 2.05 -8.95 0.61
CA ILE A 37 0.62 -9.09 0.94
C ILE A 37 0.19 -7.90 1.81
N LEU A 38 -0.79 -7.12 1.34
CA LEU A 38 -1.20 -5.88 1.99
C LEU A 38 -2.05 -6.07 3.26
N PHE A 39 -2.69 -7.23 3.45
CA PHE A 39 -3.65 -7.47 4.53
C PHE A 39 -4.61 -6.28 4.74
N SER A 40 -4.68 -5.72 5.94
CA SER A 40 -5.54 -4.57 6.26
C SER A 40 -5.14 -3.27 5.58
N ASN A 41 -3.93 -3.15 5.02
CA ASN A 41 -3.57 -2.00 4.20
C ASN A 41 -4.38 -1.93 2.88
N SER A 42 -5.15 -2.98 2.55
CA SER A 42 -6.16 -2.93 1.48
C SER A 42 -7.38 -2.06 1.82
N LYS A 43 -7.68 -1.82 3.10
CA LYS A 43 -8.83 -1.01 3.54
C LYS A 43 -8.79 0.45 3.04
N PRO A 44 -7.69 1.22 3.21
CA PRO A 44 -7.64 2.58 2.67
C PRO A 44 -7.74 2.62 1.14
N LEU A 45 -7.25 1.60 0.43
CA LEU A 45 -7.43 1.49 -1.01
C LEU A 45 -8.93 1.31 -1.36
N ALA A 46 -9.61 0.36 -0.70
CA ALA A 46 -11.04 0.14 -0.89
C ALA A 46 -11.86 1.41 -0.53
N ALA A 47 -11.54 2.07 0.58
CA ALA A 47 -12.18 3.32 0.98
C ALA A 47 -12.01 4.42 -0.07
N SER A 48 -10.81 4.54 -0.67
CA SER A 48 -10.57 5.50 -1.76
C SER A 48 -11.46 5.23 -2.97
N CYS A 49 -11.66 3.96 -3.34
CA CYS A 49 -12.60 3.58 -4.39
C CYS A 49 -14.04 3.98 -4.04
N LEU A 50 -14.47 3.77 -2.79
CA LEU A 50 -15.80 4.20 -2.33
C LEU A 50 -15.97 5.71 -2.42
N HIS A 51 -14.99 6.51 -1.96
CA HIS A 51 -15.04 7.96 -2.11
C HIS A 51 -15.13 8.40 -3.57
N TRP A 52 -14.39 7.74 -4.47
CA TRP A 52 -14.48 8.01 -5.90
C TRP A 52 -15.88 7.69 -6.43
N LEU A 53 -16.44 6.51 -6.15
CA LEU A 53 -17.78 6.11 -6.56
C LEU A 53 -18.87 7.07 -6.04
N HIS A 54 -18.80 7.44 -4.76
CA HIS A 54 -19.68 8.43 -4.16
C HIS A 54 -19.58 9.78 -4.90
N SER A 55 -18.35 10.23 -5.24
CA SER A 55 -18.16 11.47 -6.01
C SER A 55 -18.75 11.43 -7.43
N GLN A 56 -18.95 10.23 -7.97
CA GLN A 56 -19.63 10.01 -9.26
C GLN A 56 -21.15 9.86 -9.13
N GLY A 57 -21.71 9.96 -7.91
CA GLY A 57 -23.13 9.77 -7.63
C GLY A 57 -23.59 8.31 -7.73
N ALA A 58 -22.68 7.35 -7.54
CA ALA A 58 -23.01 5.92 -7.65
C ALA A 58 -23.77 5.35 -6.44
N PHE A 59 -23.66 5.99 -5.27
CA PHE A 59 -24.36 5.67 -4.02
C PHE A 59 -24.26 6.88 -3.05
N ASP A 60 -25.06 6.88 -2.00
CA ASP A 60 -24.97 7.81 -0.86
C ASP A 60 -24.51 7.07 0.41
N TRP A 61 -23.84 7.77 1.33
CA TRP A 61 -23.38 7.17 2.59
C TRP A 61 -24.53 6.68 3.49
N ASP A 62 -25.72 7.26 3.32
CA ASP A 62 -26.92 6.85 4.06
C ASP A 62 -27.68 5.69 3.38
N ASP A 63 -27.21 5.19 2.23
CA ASP A 63 -27.82 4.04 1.58
C ASP A 63 -27.71 2.78 2.47
N PRO A 64 -28.75 1.93 2.51
CA PRO A 64 -28.64 0.64 3.18
C PRO A 64 -27.61 -0.24 2.47
N VAL A 65 -26.85 -1.01 3.25
CA VAL A 65 -25.95 -2.06 2.74
C VAL A 65 -26.74 -3.22 2.15
#